data_AF-A0A963NJ93-F1
#
_entry.id   AF-A0A963NJ93-F1
#
_cell.length_a   1.000
_cell.length_b   1.000
_cell.length_c   1.000
_cell.angle_alpha   90.00
_cell.angle_beta   90.00
_cell.angle_gamma   90.00
#
_symmetry.space_group_name_H-M   'P 1'
#
loop_
_entity.id
_entity.type
_entity.pdbx_description
1 polymer ?
#
loop_
_entity_poly.entity_id
_entity_poly.type
_entity_poly.pdbx_seq_one_letter_code
_entity_poly.pdbx_strand_id
1 'polypeptide(L)'
;MQIALAQLSAQLQRGLAPLYLLHGDEALLIEEAADAVRAAARAAGHTERTVFVASGARFDWSAVLAAGGSLSLFADRQTVELRVPSGKPGKEGSAALQQLAAAAEPGSSTLTLVLMPRLDKATRSGAWFGALAAAGVA
;
A
#
# COMPACT_ATOMS: atom_id res chain seq x y z
N MET A 1 -12.09 1.28 -1.93
CA MET A 1 -13.14 0.45 -1.29
C MET A 1 -12.65 0.01 0.09
N GLN A 2 -13.47 0.07 1.14
CA GLN A 2 -13.12 -0.47 2.46
C GLN A 2 -13.77 -1.83 2.68
N ILE A 3 -13.00 -2.82 3.15
CA ILE A 3 -13.50 -4.19 3.39
C ILE A 3 -13.04 -4.73 4.73
N ALA A 4 -13.77 -5.71 5.27
CA ALA A 4 -13.30 -6.47 6.41
C ALA A 4 -12.23 -7.49 5.98
N LEU A 5 -11.31 -7.87 6.89
CA LEU A 5 -10.26 -8.85 6.61
C LEU A 5 -10.81 -10.17 6.05
N ALA A 6 -11.94 -10.65 6.57
CA ALA A 6 -12.60 -11.87 6.09
C ALA A 6 -13.00 -11.82 4.60
N GLN A 7 -13.15 -10.62 4.04
CA GLN A 7 -13.50 -10.40 2.64
C GLN A 7 -12.28 -10.28 1.71
N LEU A 8 -11.06 -10.16 2.27
CA LEU A 8 -9.84 -9.94 1.48
C LEU A 8 -9.58 -11.09 0.50
N SER A 9 -9.72 -12.33 0.95
CA SER A 9 -9.52 -13.51 0.08
C SER A 9 -10.47 -13.50 -1.13
N ALA A 10 -11.75 -13.23 -0.90
CA ALA A 10 -12.73 -13.12 -1.97
C ALA A 10 -12.46 -11.92 -2.89
N GLN A 11 -11.94 -10.80 -2.36
CA GLN A 11 -11.53 -9.65 -3.17
C GLN A 11 -10.35 -10.04 -4.08
N LEU A 12 -9.31 -10.68 -3.55
CA LEU A 12 -8.12 -11.08 -4.31
C LEU A 12 -8.44 -12.07 -5.44
N GLN A 13 -9.40 -12.97 -5.21
CA GLN A 13 -9.89 -13.90 -6.24
C GLN A 13 -10.60 -13.19 -7.40
N ARG A 14 -11.24 -12.05 -7.16
CA ARG A 14 -11.91 -11.25 -8.20
C ARG A 14 -10.93 -10.40 -9.01
N GLY A 15 -9.74 -10.16 -8.47
CA GLY A 15 -8.70 -9.40 -9.14
C GLY A 15 -7.81 -8.65 -8.14
N LEU A 16 -6.55 -8.48 -8.52
CA LEU A 16 -5.59 -7.73 -7.75
C LEU A 16 -5.82 -6.23 -7.96
N ALA A 17 -6.02 -5.48 -6.87
CA ALA A 17 -6.08 -4.03 -6.91
C ALA A 17 -4.65 -3.45 -7.06
N PRO A 18 -4.50 -2.26 -7.66
CA PRO A 18 -3.18 -1.63 -7.80
C PRO A 18 -2.62 -1.12 -6.45
N LEU A 19 -3.49 -0.95 -5.45
CA LEU A 19 -3.13 -0.42 -4.15
C LEU A 19 -3.91 -1.10 -3.01
N TYR A 20 -3.18 -1.44 -1.96
CA TYR A 20 -3.71 -1.99 -0.71
C TYR A 20 -3.24 -1.16 0.49
N LEU A 21 -4.17 -0.70 1.32
CA LEU A 21 -3.90 -0.10 2.62
C LEU A 21 -4.35 -1.07 3.71
N LEU A 22 -3.43 -1.58 4.50
CA LEU A 22 -3.73 -2.49 5.62
C LEU A 22 -3.53 -1.75 6.93
N HIS A 23 -4.58 -1.68 7.74
CA HIS A 23 -4.50 -1.12 9.08
C HIS A 23 -5.38 -1.84 10.09
N GLY A 24 -4.93 -1.98 11.34
CA GLY A 24 -5.67 -2.72 12.36
C GLY A 24 -5.01 -2.70 13.74
N ASP A 25 -5.75 -3.17 14.74
CA ASP A 25 -5.26 -3.30 16.13
C ASP A 25 -4.28 -4.47 16.28
N GLU A 26 -4.50 -5.55 15.52
CA GLU A 26 -3.78 -6.81 15.67
C GLU A 26 -2.68 -6.92 14.61
N ALA A 27 -1.42 -6.86 15.05
CA ALA A 27 -0.25 -6.94 14.17
C ALA A 27 -0.22 -8.25 13.36
N LEU A 28 -0.62 -9.37 13.98
CA LEU A 28 -0.69 -10.67 13.30
C LEU A 28 -1.65 -10.62 12.12
N LEU A 29 -2.87 -10.09 12.32
CA LEU A 29 -3.87 -9.99 11.27
C LEU A 29 -3.42 -9.09 10.11
N ILE A 30 -2.68 -8.01 10.41
CA ILE A 30 -2.10 -7.15 9.36
C ILE A 30 -1.07 -7.91 8.54
N GLU A 31 -0.17 -8.68 9.17
CA GLU A 31 0.84 -9.45 8.45
C GLU A 31 0.22 -10.60 7.66
N GLU A 32 -0.80 -11.29 8.18
CA GLU A 32 -1.56 -12.32 7.44
C GLU A 32 -2.23 -11.73 6.19
N ALA A 33 -2.85 -10.55 6.34
CA ALA A 33 -3.43 -9.81 5.22
C ALA A 33 -2.36 -9.42 4.19
N ALA A 34 -1.21 -8.93 4.66
CA ALA A 34 -0.09 -8.55 3.81
C ALA A 34 0.47 -9.77 3.06
N ASP A 35 0.58 -10.92 3.72
CA ASP A 35 1.03 -12.16 3.10
C ASP A 35 0.06 -12.67 2.04
N ALA A 36 -1.25 -12.56 2.27
CA ALA A 36 -2.26 -12.86 1.26
C ALA A 36 -2.12 -11.96 0.03
N VAL A 37 -1.94 -10.65 0.21
CA VAL A 37 -1.71 -9.70 -0.89
C VAL A 37 -0.40 -10.01 -1.61
N ARG A 38 0.70 -10.26 -0.88
CA ARG A 38 2.01 -10.62 -1.46
C ARG A 38 1.94 -11.93 -2.26
N ALA A 39 1.19 -12.92 -1.79
CA ALA A 39 1.01 -14.18 -2.49
C ALA A 39 0.22 -13.99 -3.79
N ALA A 40 -0.87 -13.21 -3.76
CA ALA A 40 -1.65 -12.88 -4.93
C ALA A 40 -0.85 -12.04 -5.94
N ALA A 41 -0.08 -11.06 -5.46
CA ALA A 41 0.80 -10.24 -6.29
C ALA A 41 1.85 -11.08 -7.01
N ARG A 42 2.53 -12.00 -6.30
CA ARG A 42 3.47 -12.95 -6.90
C ARG A 42 2.81 -13.85 -7.95
N ALA A 43 1.60 -14.35 -7.67
CA ALA A 43 0.84 -15.14 -8.64
C ALA A 43 0.45 -14.33 -9.90
N ALA A 44 0.28 -13.02 -9.76
CA ALA A 44 0.05 -12.09 -10.87
C ALA A 44 1.36 -11.58 -11.54
N GLY A 45 2.52 -12.13 -11.18
CA GLY A 45 3.81 -11.80 -11.78
C GLY A 45 4.59 -10.67 -11.12
N HIS A 46 4.13 -10.12 -9.99
CA HIS A 46 4.91 -9.18 -9.18
C HIS A 46 5.97 -9.93 -8.38
N THR A 47 7.08 -10.27 -9.03
CA THR A 47 8.18 -11.07 -8.47
C THR A 47 9.16 -10.25 -7.66
N GLU A 48 9.30 -8.95 -7.97
CA GLU A 48 10.14 -8.04 -7.22
C GLU A 48 9.38 -7.42 -6.03
N ARG A 49 10.10 -7.18 -4.93
CA ARG A 49 9.56 -6.51 -3.76
C ARG A 49 10.58 -5.56 -3.15
N THR A 50 10.21 -4.29 -3.09
CA THR A 50 10.98 -3.24 -2.42
C THR A 50 10.23 -2.83 -1.15
N VAL A 51 10.92 -2.83 -0.01
CA VAL A 51 10.30 -2.53 1.29
C VAL A 51 10.89 -1.26 1.87
N PHE A 52 10.01 -0.36 2.28
CA PHE A 52 10.33 0.88 2.96
C PHE A 52 9.70 0.88 4.34
N VAL A 53 10.46 1.30 5.36
CA VAL A 53 9.95 1.49 6.72
C VAL A 53 10.10 2.96 7.07
N ALA A 54 8.97 3.68 7.11
CA ALA A 54 8.91 5.09 7.47
C ALA A 54 9.06 5.26 8.99
N SER A 55 10.31 5.12 9.46
CA SER A 55 10.71 5.35 10.84
C SER A 55 11.54 6.63 10.97
N GLY A 56 11.15 7.50 11.90
CA GLY A 56 11.87 8.73 12.20
C GLY A 56 11.44 9.93 11.36
N ALA A 57 11.90 11.12 11.76
CA ALA A 57 11.45 12.40 11.21
C ALA A 57 12.05 12.75 9.83
N ARG A 58 13.09 12.04 9.39
CA ARG A 58 13.84 12.31 8.14
C ARG A 58 13.73 11.16 7.13
N PHE A 59 12.65 10.40 7.20
CA PHE A 59 12.42 9.33 6.25
C PHE A 59 12.29 9.91 4.83
N ASP A 60 13.01 9.31 3.87
CA ASP A 60 13.04 9.79 2.50
C ASP A 60 11.84 9.27 1.70
N TRP A 61 10.81 10.09 1.60
CA TRP A 61 9.61 9.81 0.81
C TRP A 61 9.86 9.84 -0.70
N SER A 62 10.93 10.50 -1.16
CA SER A 62 11.25 10.56 -2.59
C SER A 62 11.69 9.21 -3.13
N ALA A 63 12.39 8.40 -2.31
CA ALA A 63 12.76 7.03 -2.66
C ALA A 63 11.53 6.12 -2.86
N VAL A 64 10.49 6.30 -2.03
CA VAL A 64 9.23 5.55 -2.16
C VAL A 64 8.52 5.92 -3.46
N LEU A 65 8.44 7.21 -3.77
CA LEU A 65 7.83 7.71 -5.00
C LEU A 65 8.58 7.25 -6.25
N ALA A 66 9.91 7.27 -6.21
CA ALA A 66 10.75 6.78 -7.30
C ALA A 66 10.52 5.29 -7.55
N ALA A 67 10.43 4.48 -6.50
CA ALA A 67 10.08 3.06 -6.62
C ALA A 67 8.66 2.87 -7.17
N GLY A 68 7.69 3.66 -6.68
CA GLY A 68 6.29 3.61 -7.12
C GLY A 68 6.09 3.96 -8.60
N GLY A 69 6.85 4.94 -9.09
CA GLY A 69 6.80 5.41 -10.49
C GLY A 69 7.79 4.71 -11.43
N SER A 70 8.59 3.75 -10.95
CA SER A 70 9.56 3.05 -11.77
C SER A 70 8.87 2.10 -12.74
N LEU A 71 8.82 2.49 -14.01
CA LEU A 71 8.41 1.63 -15.12
C LEU A 71 9.53 0.61 -15.37
N SER A 72 9.28 -0.66 -15.06
CA SER A 72 10.20 -1.72 -15.48
C SER A 72 10.29 -1.77 -17.00
N LEU A 73 11.51 -1.59 -17.52
CA LEU A 73 11.81 -1.71 -18.94
C LEU A 73 11.83 -3.17 -19.42
N PHE A 74 11.87 -4.14 -18.48
CA PHE A 74 12.02 -5.56 -18.76
C PHE A 74 10.73 -6.36 -18.54
N ALA A 75 9.58 -5.67 -18.42
CA ALA A 75 8.27 -6.24 -18.10
C ALA A 75 8.15 -6.86 -16.69
N ASP A 76 9.16 -6.70 -15.83
CA ASP A 76 9.09 -7.13 -14.44
C ASP A 76 8.08 -6.28 -13.66
N ARG A 77 7.12 -6.95 -13.01
CA ARG A 77 6.19 -6.30 -12.11
C ARG A 77 6.79 -6.29 -10.70
N GLN A 78 6.57 -5.23 -9.96
CA GLN A 78 7.11 -5.07 -8.60
C GLN A 78 6.02 -4.76 -7.58
N THR A 79 6.30 -5.09 -6.33
CA THR A 79 5.54 -4.66 -5.16
C THR A 79 6.35 -3.63 -4.38
N VAL A 80 5.83 -2.42 -4.26
CA VAL A 80 6.38 -1.39 -3.36
C VAL A 80 5.61 -1.47 -2.05
N GLU A 81 6.28 -1.97 -1.02
CA GLU A 81 5.72 -2.10 0.33
C GLU A 81 6.20 -0.97 1.23
N LEU A 82 5.27 -0.19 1.77
CA LEU A 82 5.54 0.90 2.70
C LEU A 82 4.95 0.57 4.07
N ARG A 83 5.79 0.52 5.09
CA ARG A 83 5.37 0.36 6.50
C ARG A 83 5.47 1.70 7.20
N VAL A 84 4.41 2.13 7.87
CA VAL A 84 4.38 3.36 8.68
C VAL A 84 4.02 2.98 10.12
N PRO A 85 4.99 2.56 10.96
CA PRO A 85 4.72 2.06 12.31
C PRO A 85 4.04 3.07 13.24
N SER A 86 4.21 4.37 12.99
CA SER A 86 3.56 5.43 13.77
C SER A 86 2.09 5.66 13.40
N GLY A 87 1.62 5.11 12.27
CA GLY A 87 0.35 5.47 11.64
C GLY A 87 0.26 6.93 11.16
N LYS A 88 1.36 7.70 11.28
CA LYS A 88 1.40 9.14 11.02
C LYS A 88 2.47 9.44 9.97
N PRO A 89 2.08 9.62 8.69
CA PRO A 89 3.02 9.89 7.60
C PRO A 89 3.55 11.34 7.59
N GLY A 90 3.00 12.24 8.40
CA GLY A 90 3.40 13.65 8.43
C GLY A 90 3.01 14.39 7.14
N LYS A 91 3.51 15.62 6.94
CA LYS A 91 3.15 16.46 5.79
C LYS A 91 3.69 15.88 4.48
N GLU A 92 4.98 15.54 4.45
CA GLU A 92 5.65 14.98 3.26
C GLU A 92 5.07 13.62 2.90
N GLY A 93 4.90 12.72 3.87
CA GLY A 93 4.30 11.43 3.61
C GLY A 93 2.84 11.50 3.21
N SER A 94 2.06 12.45 3.75
CA SER A 94 0.68 12.65 3.28
C SER A 94 0.64 13.06 1.80
N ALA A 95 1.59 13.88 1.33
CA ALA A 95 1.68 14.23 -0.08
C ALA A 95 2.13 13.04 -0.93
N ALA A 96 3.14 12.29 -0.47
CA ALA A 96 3.64 11.12 -1.17
C ALA A 96 2.56 10.02 -1.30
N LEU A 97 1.80 9.73 -0.24
CA LEU A 97 0.70 8.76 -0.28
C LEU A 97 -0.40 9.16 -1.27
N GLN A 98 -0.70 10.46 -1.40
CA GLN A 98 -1.66 10.95 -2.41
C GLN A 98 -1.12 10.77 -3.83
N GLN A 99 0.17 10.99 -4.05
CA GLN A 99 0.80 10.76 -5.35
C GLN A 99 0.84 9.27 -5.71
N LEU A 100 1.15 8.39 -4.76
CA LEU A 100 1.07 6.93 -4.95
C LEU A 100 -0.36 6.50 -5.29
N ALA A 101 -1.37 7.05 -4.61
CA ALA A 101 -2.77 6.80 -4.92
C ALA A 101 -3.14 7.26 -6.34
N ALA A 102 -2.68 8.44 -6.76
CA ALA A 102 -2.95 8.97 -8.09
C ALA A 102 -2.25 8.19 -9.22
N ALA A 103 -1.14 7.51 -8.91
CA ALA A 103 -0.41 6.67 -9.86
C ALA A 103 -0.90 5.20 -9.88
N ALA A 104 -1.78 4.82 -8.94
CA ALA A 104 -2.24 3.45 -8.77
C ALA A 104 -3.32 3.10 -9.80
N GLU A 105 -2.89 2.59 -10.95
CA GLU A 105 -3.77 2.19 -12.05
C GLU A 105 -3.90 0.66 -12.17
N PRO A 106 -5.11 0.11 -12.39
CA PRO A 106 -5.30 -1.31 -12.60
C PRO A 106 -4.43 -1.84 -13.76
N GLY A 107 -3.77 -2.97 -13.54
CA GLY A 107 -2.90 -3.58 -14.55
C GLY A 107 -1.49 -2.98 -14.63
N SER A 108 -1.21 -1.91 -13.87
CA SER A 108 0.14 -1.34 -13.71
C SER A 108 1.16 -2.41 -13.31
N SER A 109 2.41 -2.21 -13.71
CA SER A 109 3.53 -3.07 -13.30
C SER A 109 3.92 -2.86 -11.84
N THR A 110 3.40 -1.83 -11.17
CA THR A 110 3.68 -1.56 -9.76
C THR A 110 2.42 -1.75 -8.92
N LEU A 111 2.51 -2.63 -7.91
CA LEU A 111 1.53 -2.73 -6.83
C LEU A 111 2.04 -1.98 -5.61
N THR A 112 1.20 -1.14 -5.01
CA THR A 112 1.53 -0.43 -3.76
C THR A 112 0.85 -1.12 -2.57
N LEU A 113 1.63 -1.50 -1.55
CA LEU A 113 1.13 -2.12 -0.33
C LEU A 113 1.54 -1.27 0.88
N VAL A 114 0.59 -0.65 1.57
CA VAL A 114 0.83 0.21 2.72
C VAL A 114 0.37 -0.47 4.01
N LEU A 115 1.25 -0.63 4.99
CA LEU A 115 0.93 -1.21 6.29
C LEU A 115 1.02 -0.15 7.39
N MET A 116 -0.02 -0.04 8.19
CA MET A 116 -0.10 0.88 9.33
C MET A 116 -0.72 0.19 10.55
N PRO A 117 -0.45 0.65 11.79
CA PRO A 117 -1.27 0.28 12.94
C PRO A 117 -2.69 0.83 12.79
N ARG A 118 -3.58 0.54 13.74
CA ARG A 118 -4.91 1.15 13.81
C ARG A 118 -4.80 2.67 13.74
N LEU A 119 -5.59 3.23 12.83
CA LEU A 119 -5.71 4.66 12.64
C LEU A 119 -6.90 5.20 13.44
N ASP A 120 -6.67 6.31 14.15
CA ASP A 120 -7.74 7.03 14.81
C ASP A 120 -8.68 7.73 13.80
N LYS A 121 -9.79 8.29 14.28
CA LYS A 121 -10.78 8.95 13.41
C LYS A 121 -10.20 10.19 12.72
N ALA A 122 -9.36 10.96 13.41
CA ALA A 122 -8.76 12.18 12.87
C ALA A 122 -7.82 11.85 11.71
N THR A 123 -7.00 10.83 11.87
CA THR A 123 -6.03 10.34 10.88
C THR A 123 -6.75 9.83 9.63
N ARG A 124 -7.86 9.09 9.80
CA ARG A 124 -8.70 8.61 8.69
C ARG A 124 -9.48 9.70 7.96
N SER A 125 -9.66 10.86 8.58
CA SER A 125 -10.27 12.03 7.90
C SER A 125 -9.30 12.80 7.02
N GLY A 126 -8.00 12.46 7.06
CA GLY A 126 -6.98 13.07 6.22
C GLY A 126 -7.17 12.77 4.73
N ALA A 127 -6.86 13.75 3.88
CA ALA A 127 -6.98 13.63 2.42
C ALA A 127 -6.19 12.43 1.86
N TRP A 128 -5.03 12.12 2.43
CA TRP A 128 -4.21 10.97 2.02
C TRP A 128 -4.92 9.64 2.24
N PHE A 129 -5.65 9.48 3.35
CA PHE A 129 -6.38 8.24 3.64
C PHE A 129 -7.53 8.07 2.65
N GLY A 130 -8.27 9.16 2.40
CA GLY A 130 -9.31 9.20 1.38
C GLY A 130 -8.78 8.84 -0.01
N ALA A 131 -7.62 9.38 -0.40
CA ALA A 131 -6.99 9.09 -1.68
C ALA A 131 -6.62 7.59 -1.82
N LEU A 132 -5.94 7.01 -0.82
CA LEU A 132 -5.59 5.59 -0.83
C LEU A 132 -6.84 4.69 -0.86
N ALA A 133 -7.84 5.00 -0.03
CA ALA A 133 -9.07 4.24 0.03
C ALA A 133 -9.93 4.39 -1.24
N ALA A 134 -9.78 5.46 -2.01
CA ALA A 134 -10.46 5.65 -3.29
C ALA A 134 -9.74 4.91 -4.43
N ALA A 135 -8.41 4.97 -4.46
CA ALA A 135 -7.57 4.35 -5.50
C ALA A 135 -7.42 2.83 -5.35
N GLY A 136 -7.66 2.28 -4.15
CA GLY A 136 -7.42 0.86 -3.87
C GLY A 136 -8.39 0.22 -2.89
N VAL A 137 -7.89 -0.80 -2.20
CA VAL A 137 -8.61 -1.54 -1.16
C VAL A 137 -8.01 -1.19 0.20
N ALA A 138 -8.86 -0.84 1.16
CA ALA A 138 -8.49 -0.50 2.53
C ALA A 138 -9.25 -1.35 3.55
#